data_AF-A0A844EDF0-F1
#
_entry.id   AF-A0A844EDF0-F1
#
_cell.length_a   1.000
_cell.length_b   1.000
_cell.length_c   1.000
_cell.angle_alpha   90.00
_cell.angle_beta   90.00
_cell.angle_gamma   90.00
#
_symmetry.space_group_name_H-M   'P 1'
#
loop_
_entity.id
_entity.type
_entity.pdbx_description
1 polymer ?
#
loop_
_entity_poly.entity_id
_entity_poly.type
_entity_poly.pdbx_seq_one_letter_code
_entity_poly.pdbx_strand_id
1 'polypeptide(L)'
;YINATDYFPMQVLKNIAAGTKITNVSQLSKQVGPYWLRPADQVASEYRKLNLNDALTQVDQIVDQSNVEIKKQQPKLPQFDTPNGIDSGTYLRQLCEQGLKKRLASNHVSDPTPYQHRLERELSVIHSMGFDNIPDN
;
A
#
# COMPACT_ATOMS: atom_id res chain seq x y z
N TYR A 1 -0.99 -17.08 15.92
CA TYR A 1 -2.15 -16.18 16.13
C TYR A 1 -1.89 -15.32 17.36
N ILE A 2 -2.74 -14.35 17.67
CA ILE A 2 -2.44 -13.38 18.75
C ILE A 2 -2.73 -14.03 20.11
N ASN A 3 -3.94 -14.55 20.31
CA ASN A 3 -4.38 -15.11 21.59
C ASN A 3 -4.51 -16.63 21.55
N ALA A 4 -4.31 -17.32 22.68
CA ALA A 4 -4.45 -18.78 22.77
C ALA A 4 -5.81 -19.31 22.28
N THR A 5 -6.88 -18.52 22.46
CA THR A 5 -8.26 -18.80 22.04
C THR A 5 -8.49 -18.68 20.54
N ASP A 6 -7.58 -18.03 19.80
CA ASP A 6 -7.68 -17.86 18.34
C ASP A 6 -7.37 -19.17 17.58
N TYR A 7 -7.06 -20.24 18.31
CA TYR A 7 -6.82 -21.55 17.77
C TYR A 7 -8.00 -22.07 16.93
N PHE A 8 -9.23 -21.92 17.42
CA PHE A 8 -10.41 -22.35 16.67
C PHE A 8 -10.58 -21.60 15.33
N PRO A 9 -10.61 -20.25 15.29
CA PRO A 9 -10.60 -19.50 14.03
C PRO A 9 -9.49 -19.92 13.06
N MET A 10 -8.28 -20.16 13.56
CA MET A 10 -7.16 -20.59 12.72
C MET A 10 -7.40 -21.97 12.10
N GLN A 11 -7.97 -22.92 12.84
CA GLN A 11 -8.31 -24.24 12.32
C GLN A 11 -9.44 -24.18 11.29
N VAL A 12 -10.40 -23.29 11.47
CA VAL A 12 -11.44 -23.02 10.46
C VAL A 12 -10.81 -22.53 9.16
N LEU A 13 -9.93 -21.52 9.22
CA LEU A 13 -9.22 -21.01 8.04
C LEU A 13 -8.42 -22.10 7.32
N LYS A 14 -7.72 -22.96 8.07
CA LYS A 14 -6.98 -24.10 7.50
C LYS A 14 -7.87 -25.10 6.78
N ASN A 15 -9.02 -25.44 7.37
CA ASN A 15 -9.96 -26.39 6.78
C ASN A 15 -10.65 -25.82 5.54
N ILE A 16 -10.97 -24.51 5.54
CA ILE A 16 -11.47 -23.82 4.35
C ILE A 16 -10.44 -23.89 3.23
N ALA A 17 -9.17 -23.57 3.51
CA ALA A 17 -8.09 -23.63 2.53
C ALA A 17 -7.86 -25.06 1.99
N ALA A 18 -8.03 -26.08 2.85
CA ALA A 18 -7.89 -27.48 2.46
C ALA A 18 -9.15 -28.09 1.82
N GLY A 19 -10.28 -27.37 1.80
CA GLY A 19 -11.57 -27.90 1.35
C GLY A 19 -12.13 -29.03 2.23
N THR A 20 -11.69 -29.13 3.48
CA THR A 20 -12.08 -30.19 4.42
C THR A 20 -13.12 -29.72 5.43
N LYS A 21 -13.93 -30.65 5.94
CA LYS A 21 -14.93 -30.35 6.98
C LYS A 21 -14.34 -30.62 8.36
N ILE A 22 -14.66 -29.74 9.32
CA ILE A 22 -14.36 -29.98 10.74
C ILE A 22 -15.42 -30.92 11.32
N THR A 23 -15.01 -32.10 11.78
CA THR A 23 -15.93 -33.12 12.30
C THR A 23 -16.48 -32.78 13.69
N ASN A 24 -15.64 -32.30 14.61
CA ASN A 24 -16.01 -32.06 16.02
C ASN A 24 -15.90 -30.58 16.41
N VAL A 25 -16.76 -29.73 15.82
CA VAL A 25 -16.74 -28.27 16.02
C VAL A 25 -16.86 -27.86 17.49
N SER A 26 -17.79 -28.48 18.24
CA SER A 26 -18.05 -28.15 19.66
C SER A 26 -16.86 -28.44 20.58
N GLN A 27 -16.07 -29.47 20.27
CA GLN A 27 -14.85 -29.77 21.01
C GLN A 27 -13.74 -28.80 20.60
N LEU A 28 -13.56 -28.57 19.30
CA LEU A 28 -12.51 -27.71 18.78
C LEU A 28 -12.66 -26.25 19.24
N SER A 29 -13.89 -25.75 19.38
CA SER A 29 -14.16 -24.38 19.82
C SER A 29 -13.75 -24.09 21.27
N LYS A 30 -13.56 -25.13 22.08
CA LYS A 30 -13.12 -25.03 23.48
C LYS A 30 -11.61 -25.22 23.65
N GLN A 31 -10.90 -25.59 22.59
CA GLN A 31 -9.46 -25.81 22.66
C GLN A 31 -8.69 -24.48 22.57
N VAL A 32 -7.71 -24.33 23.46
CA VAL A 32 -6.67 -23.31 23.32
C VAL A 32 -5.47 -23.94 22.64
N GLY A 33 -4.86 -23.18 21.73
CA GLY A 33 -3.74 -23.69 20.96
C GLY A 33 -2.39 -23.23 21.49
N PRO A 34 -1.31 -23.93 21.14
CA PRO A 34 0.03 -23.66 21.69
C PRO A 34 0.79 -22.52 20.98
N TYR A 35 0.31 -22.05 19.82
CA TYR A 35 1.04 -21.16 18.90
C TYR A 35 0.47 -19.73 18.91
N TRP A 36 0.35 -19.16 20.11
CA TRP A 36 -0.03 -17.77 20.33
C TRP A 36 1.16 -16.90 20.74
N LEU A 37 0.98 -15.58 20.66
CA LEU A 37 2.00 -14.61 21.04
C LEU A 37 2.07 -14.50 22.57
N ARG A 38 2.97 -15.28 23.17
CA ARG A 38 3.17 -15.33 24.62
C ARG A 38 3.85 -14.05 25.14
N PRO A 39 3.58 -13.62 26.39
CA PRO A 39 4.28 -12.51 27.02
C PRO A 39 5.79 -12.74 27.04
N ALA A 40 6.56 -11.69 26.76
CA ALA A 40 8.02 -11.75 26.70
C ALA A 40 8.63 -12.27 28.02
N ASP A 41 8.14 -11.81 29.18
CA ASP A 41 8.63 -12.25 30.49
C ASP A 41 8.43 -13.74 30.75
N GLN A 42 7.31 -14.30 30.27
CA GLN A 42 7.03 -15.72 30.39
C GLN A 42 8.04 -16.53 29.59
N VAL A 43 8.24 -16.16 28.32
CA VAL A 43 9.20 -16.84 27.42
C VAL A 43 10.63 -16.71 27.97
N ALA A 44 11.02 -15.51 28.42
CA ALA A 44 12.32 -15.29 29.02
C ALA A 44 12.53 -16.17 30.25
N SER A 45 11.55 -16.26 31.15
CA SER A 45 11.62 -17.14 32.33
C SER A 45 11.79 -18.61 31.97
N GLU A 46 11.05 -19.11 30.97
CA GLU A 46 11.18 -20.48 30.46
C GLU A 46 12.57 -20.75 29.88
N TYR A 47 13.12 -19.82 29.09
CA TYR A 47 14.46 -19.95 28.50
C TYR A 47 15.57 -19.90 29.55
N ARG A 48 15.44 -19.05 30.58
CA ARG A 48 16.37 -19.01 31.71
C ARG A 48 16.39 -20.33 32.47
N LYS A 49 15.23 -20.94 32.71
CA LYS A 49 15.11 -22.27 33.36
C LYS A 49 15.79 -23.38 32.56
N LEU A 50 15.86 -23.24 31.23
CA LEU A 50 16.54 -24.17 30.33
C LEU A 50 18.03 -23.84 30.13
N ASN A 51 18.58 -22.85 30.85
CA ASN A 51 19.94 -22.33 30.68
C ASN A 51 20.23 -21.78 29.26
N LEU A 52 19.23 -21.21 28.59
CA LEU A 52 19.32 -20.66 27.23
C LEU A 52 19.40 -19.12 27.21
N ASN A 53 20.16 -18.53 28.13
CA ASN A 53 20.31 -17.06 28.23
C ASN A 53 20.91 -16.43 26.96
N ASP A 54 21.84 -17.14 26.31
CA ASP A 54 22.49 -16.68 25.09
C ASP A 54 21.49 -16.49 23.95
N ALA A 55 20.46 -17.35 23.88
CA ALA A 55 19.42 -17.24 22.85
C ALA A 55 18.58 -15.96 23.03
N LEU A 56 18.30 -15.55 24.27
CA LEU A 56 17.59 -14.29 24.55
C LEU A 56 18.46 -13.09 24.13
N THR A 57 19.73 -13.11 24.53
CA THR A 57 20.70 -12.06 24.17
C THR A 57 20.86 -11.92 22.65
N GLN A 58 20.90 -13.05 21.94
CA GLN A 58 21.03 -13.05 20.48
C GLN A 58 19.79 -12.47 19.79
N VAL A 59 18.59 -12.72 20.33
CA VAL A 59 17.35 -12.13 19.81
C VAL A 59 17.36 -10.61 19.99
N ASP A 60 17.73 -10.12 21.17
CA ASP A 60 17.82 -8.67 21.44
C ASP A 60 18.82 -8.00 20.47
N GLN A 61 19.98 -8.62 20.24
CA GLN A 61 20.96 -8.14 19.27
C GLN A 61 20.41 -8.07 17.84
N ILE A 62 19.66 -9.09 17.39
CA ILE A 62 19.06 -9.10 16.05
C ILE A 62 18.03 -7.98 15.93
N VAL A 63 17.21 -7.78 16.96
CA VAL A 63 16.20 -6.71 17.00
C VAL A 63 16.87 -5.34 16.96
N ASP A 64 17.91 -5.12 17.77
CA ASP A 64 18.66 -3.86 17.80
C ASP A 64 19.35 -3.54 16.47
N GLN A 65 19.81 -4.57 15.75
CA GLN A 65 20.43 -4.43 14.42
C GLN A 65 19.40 -4.27 13.29
N SER A 66 18.12 -4.53 13.56
CA SER A 66 17.06 -4.48 12.55
C SER A 66 16.53 -3.06 12.38
N ASN A 67 17.18 -2.26 11.55
CA ASN A 67 16.71 -0.92 11.16
C ASN A 67 16.36 -0.85 9.67
N VAL A 68 15.11 -1.22 9.33
CA VAL A 68 14.60 -1.17 7.95
C VAL A 68 13.58 -0.04 7.82
N GLU A 69 13.90 0.94 6.97
CA GLU A 69 12.97 2.01 6.60
C GLU A 69 12.37 1.74 5.22
N ILE A 70 11.06 1.49 5.15
CA ILE A 70 10.34 1.40 3.87
C ILE A 70 9.92 2.81 3.46
N LYS A 71 10.69 3.43 2.57
CA LYS A 71 10.36 4.75 2.03
C LYS A 71 9.16 4.65 1.10
N LYS A 72 8.10 5.40 1.40
CA LYS A 72 6.98 5.61 0.49
C LYS A 72 7.47 6.50 -0.67
N GLN A 73 7.91 5.87 -1.76
CA GLN A 73 8.31 6.62 -2.96
C GLN A 73 7.07 7.27 -3.57
N GLN A 74 7.20 8.53 -3.98
CA GLN A 74 6.20 9.14 -4.84
C GLN A 74 6.19 8.40 -6.19
N PRO A 75 5.04 8.33 -6.89
CA PRO A 75 4.98 7.73 -8.21
C PRO A 75 6.03 8.37 -9.12
N LYS A 76 6.99 7.57 -9.61
CA LYS A 76 7.89 8.02 -10.67
C LYS A 76 7.15 7.83 -12.00
N LEU A 77 6.69 8.93 -12.59
CA LEU A 77 6.15 8.90 -13.94
C LEU A 77 7.30 8.74 -14.93
N PRO A 78 7.15 7.91 -15.99
CA PRO A 78 8.13 7.84 -17.06
C PRO A 78 8.22 9.18 -17.78
N GLN A 79 9.42 9.60 -18.16
CA GLN A 79 9.60 10.81 -18.96
C GLN A 79 8.92 10.69 -20.32
N PHE A 80 8.28 11.78 -20.75
CA PHE A 80 7.64 11.89 -22.05
C PHE A 80 8.46 12.80 -22.95
N ASP A 81 8.93 12.27 -24.08
CA ASP A 81 9.70 13.03 -25.05
C ASP A 81 8.80 14.04 -25.79
N THR A 82 8.88 15.29 -25.38
CA THR A 82 8.16 16.39 -26.03
C THR A 82 8.89 16.87 -27.29
N PRO A 83 8.15 17.29 -28.33
CA PRO A 83 8.75 17.98 -29.47
C PRO A 83 9.51 19.24 -29.02
N ASN A 84 10.71 19.45 -29.58
CA ASN A 84 11.54 20.65 -29.37
C ASN A 84 11.97 20.94 -27.91
N GLY A 85 11.91 19.95 -27.01
CA GLY A 85 12.31 20.12 -25.61
C GLY A 85 11.41 21.06 -24.81
N ILE A 86 10.13 21.13 -25.17
CA ILE A 86 9.11 21.91 -24.43
C ILE A 86 8.81 21.19 -23.10
N ASP A 87 8.58 21.92 -22.02
CA ASP A 87 8.13 21.33 -20.76
C ASP A 87 6.86 20.46 -20.95
N SER A 88 6.81 19.29 -20.30
CA SER A 88 5.72 18.32 -20.47
C SER A 88 4.36 18.87 -20.04
N GLY A 89 4.32 19.75 -19.03
CA GLY A 89 3.09 20.42 -18.60
C GLY A 89 2.59 21.43 -19.62
N THR A 90 3.52 22.19 -20.20
CA THR A 90 3.23 23.12 -21.30
C THR A 90 2.71 22.38 -22.53
N TYR A 91 3.33 21.25 -22.89
CA TYR A 91 2.90 20.43 -24.02
C TYR A 91 1.51 19.80 -23.77
N LEU A 92 1.26 19.30 -22.56
CA LEU A 92 -0.06 18.79 -22.17
C LEU A 92 -1.16 19.86 -22.33
N ARG A 93 -0.91 21.08 -21.85
CA ARG A 93 -1.84 22.21 -22.00
C ARG A 93 -2.18 22.48 -23.46
N GLN A 94 -1.17 22.55 -24.33
CA GLN A 94 -1.39 22.76 -25.78
C GLN A 94 -2.27 21.67 -26.40
N LEU A 95 -2.03 20.40 -26.07
CA LEU A 95 -2.83 19.28 -26.56
C LEU A 95 -4.27 19.35 -26.06
N CYS A 96 -4.47 19.70 -24.79
CA CYS A 96 -5.79 19.85 -24.19
C CYS A 96 -6.58 21.00 -24.81
N GLU A 97 -5.96 22.16 -25.04
CA GLU A 97 -6.59 23.31 -25.70
C GLU A 97 -7.00 22.99 -27.14
N GLN A 98 -6.10 22.35 -27.91
CA GLN A 98 -6.39 21.90 -29.27
C GLN A 98 -7.52 20.87 -29.30
N GLY A 99 -7.49 19.90 -28.38
CA GLY A 99 -8.51 18.87 -28.23
C GLY A 99 -9.88 19.46 -27.84
N LEU A 100 -9.90 20.43 -26.92
CA LEU A 100 -11.11 21.12 -26.51
C LEU A 100 -11.72 21.89 -27.69
N LYS A 101 -10.92 22.67 -28.42
CA LYS A 101 -11.40 23.40 -29.60
C LYS A 101 -12.04 22.47 -30.63
N LYS A 102 -11.41 21.34 -30.93
CA LYS A 102 -11.96 20.33 -31.86
C LYS A 102 -13.30 19.78 -31.36
N ARG A 103 -13.39 19.40 -30.08
CA ARG A 103 -14.62 18.85 -29.49
C ARG A 103 -15.76 19.87 -29.44
N LEU A 104 -15.49 21.13 -29.09
CA LEU A 104 -16.52 22.17 -29.05
C LEU A 104 -17.08 22.45 -30.46
N ALA A 105 -16.21 22.52 -31.47
CA ALA A 105 -16.63 22.66 -32.85
C ALA A 105 -17.48 21.48 -33.34
N SER A 106 -17.04 20.23 -33.09
CA SER A 106 -17.79 19.03 -33.48
C SER A 106 -19.16 18.92 -32.80
N ASN A 107 -19.29 19.41 -31.57
CA ASN A 107 -20.55 19.38 -30.81
C ASN A 107 -21.39 20.66 -30.98
N HIS A 108 -21.01 21.58 -31.87
CA HIS A 108 -21.74 22.83 -32.13
C HIS A 108 -22.00 23.67 -30.87
N VAL A 109 -21.05 23.64 -29.92
CA VAL A 109 -21.18 24.38 -28.65
C VAL A 109 -20.94 25.86 -28.92
N SER A 110 -21.92 26.70 -28.56
CA SER A 110 -21.87 28.15 -28.82
C SER A 110 -21.13 28.94 -27.72
N ASP A 111 -21.16 28.46 -26.47
CA ASP A 111 -20.44 29.09 -25.35
C ASP A 111 -19.29 28.20 -24.86
N PRO A 112 -18.02 28.55 -25.17
CA PRO A 112 -16.85 27.79 -24.73
C PRO A 112 -16.45 28.07 -23.27
N THR A 113 -16.97 29.15 -22.66
CA THR A 113 -16.50 29.72 -21.39
C THR A 113 -16.51 28.70 -20.23
N PRO A 114 -17.59 27.93 -20.00
CA PRO A 114 -17.63 26.96 -18.90
C PRO A 114 -16.59 25.84 -19.06
N TYR A 115 -16.29 25.45 -20.30
CA TYR A 115 -15.35 24.38 -20.60
C TYR A 115 -13.90 24.84 -20.47
N GLN A 116 -13.61 26.09 -20.84
CA GLN A 116 -12.29 26.68 -20.63
C GLN A 116 -11.98 26.84 -19.14
N HIS A 117 -12.92 27.35 -18.34
CA HIS A 117 -12.75 27.43 -16.89
C HIS A 117 -12.52 26.07 -16.24
N ARG A 118 -13.26 25.05 -16.70
CA ARG A 118 -13.09 23.69 -16.19
C ARG A 118 -11.74 23.11 -16.59
N LEU A 119 -11.30 23.31 -17.84
CA LEU A 119 -9.99 22.88 -18.31
C LEU A 119 -8.87 23.51 -17.46
N GLU A 120 -8.94 24.82 -17.20
CA GLU A 120 -7.93 25.52 -16.39
C GLU A 120 -7.85 24.96 -14.96
N ARG A 121 -9.01 24.71 -14.34
CA ARG A 121 -9.08 24.10 -13.01
C ARG A 121 -8.46 22.70 -13.00
N GLU A 122 -8.78 21.87 -13.99
CA GLU A 122 -8.27 20.50 -14.07
C GLU A 122 -6.74 20.49 -14.29
N LEU A 123 -6.23 21.33 -15.21
CA LEU A 123 -4.78 21.47 -15.44
C LEU A 123 -4.06 21.99 -14.19
N SER A 124 -4.63 22.96 -13.46
CA SER A 124 -4.06 23.46 -12.20
C SER A 124 -3.94 22.36 -11.14
N VAL A 125 -4.94 21.48 -11.02
CA VAL A 125 -4.88 20.34 -10.10
C VAL A 125 -3.81 19.35 -10.52
N ILE A 126 -3.75 18.97 -11.80
CA ILE A 126 -2.74 18.04 -12.33
C ILE A 126 -1.33 18.57 -12.07
N HIS A 127 -1.12 19.87 -12.29
CA HIS A 127 0.15 20.52 -12.03
C HIS A 127 0.53 20.52 -10.54
N SER A 128 -0.42 20.85 -9.67
CA SER A 128 -0.19 20.84 -8.21
C SER A 128 0.18 19.45 -7.66
N MET A 129 -0.25 18.38 -8.36
CA MET A 129 0.06 17.00 -8.00
C MET A 129 1.39 16.50 -8.59
N GLY A 130 2.04 17.29 -9.46
CA GLY A 130 3.27 16.87 -10.15
C GLY A 130 3.02 15.75 -11.17
N PHE A 131 1.82 15.70 -11.76
CA PHE A 131 1.44 14.67 -12.73
C PHE A 131 1.60 15.08 -14.19
N ASP A 132 1.99 16.33 -14.45
CA ASP A 132 2.27 16.85 -15.78
C ASP A 132 3.71 17.34 -15.96
N ASN A 133 4.45 17.53 -14.88
CA ASN A 133 5.84 17.97 -14.89
C ASN A 133 6.70 16.93 -14.16
N ILE A 134 7.70 16.42 -14.86
CA ILE A 134 8.73 15.57 -14.28
C ILE A 134 9.93 16.47 -14.05
N PRO A 135 10.21 16.93 -12.82
CA PRO A 135 11.39 17.74 -12.57
C PRO A 135 12.64 16.94 -12.93
N ASP A 136 13.55 17.57 -13.69
CA ASP A 136 14.88 17.05 -13.92
C ASP A 136 15.66 17.08 -12.59
N ASN A 137 15.88 15.89 -12.03
CA ASN A 137 16.61 15.56 -10.78
C ASN A 137 16.00 16.00 -9.43
#